data_AF-A0AAD6YVR5-F1
#
_entry.id   AF-A0AAD6YVR5-F1
#
_cell.length_a   1.000
_cell.length_b   1.000
_cell.length_c   1.000
_cell.angle_alpha   90.00
_cell.angle_beta   90.00
_cell.angle_gamma   90.00
#
_symmetry.space_group_name_H-M   'P 1'
#
loop_
_entity.id
_entity.type
_entity.pdbx_description
1 polymer ?
#
loop_
_entity_poly.entity_id
_entity_poly.type
_entity_poly.pdbx_seq_one_letter_code
_entity_poly.pdbx_strand_id
1 'polypeptide(L)'
;GGRTCRLRRKKCDENREGDSCHTCIRLSIECLGWGPERPGWMQDRAAVEAYRADIKAQLARAGLIRGQPRSHYFPNSGNDALSHPPVTRPPPSTDVELALDPPRLLAIPHRSH
;
A
#
# COMPACT_ATOMS: atom_id res chain seq x y z
N GLY A 1 -3.03 8.16 -14.35
CA GLY A 1 -3.85 7.41 -13.38
C GLY A 1 -5.21 8.07 -13.08
N GLY A 2 -6.26 7.27 -12.88
CA GLY A 2 -7.63 7.72 -12.57
C GLY A 2 -7.77 8.51 -11.25
N ARG A 3 -8.82 9.34 -11.13
CA ARG A 3 -9.02 10.28 -10.01
C ARG A 3 -9.18 9.60 -8.65
N THR A 4 -9.97 8.53 -8.54
CA THR A 4 -10.17 7.80 -7.27
C THR A 4 -8.86 7.21 -6.73
N CYS A 5 -8.05 6.59 -7.59
CA CYS A 5 -6.73 6.05 -7.20
C CYS A 5 -5.80 7.14 -6.65
N ARG A 6 -5.75 8.30 -7.34
CA ARG A 6 -4.99 9.48 -6.89
C ARG A 6 -5.47 9.96 -5.52
N LEU A 7 -6.79 10.08 -5.34
CA LEU A 7 -7.37 10.59 -4.10
C LEU A 7 -7.07 9.70 -2.89
N ARG A 8 -7.05 8.38 -3.09
CA ARG A 8 -6.72 7.37 -2.07
C ARG A 8 -5.22 7.15 -1.88
N ARG A 9 -4.37 7.86 -2.64
CA ARG A 9 -2.91 7.68 -2.66
C ARG A 9 -2.51 6.23 -2.94
N LYS A 10 -3.15 5.58 -3.92
CA LYS A 10 -2.83 4.21 -4.38
C LYS A 10 -2.42 4.22 -5.85
N LYS A 11 -1.49 3.33 -6.22
CA LYS A 11 -1.05 3.17 -7.61
C LYS A 11 -2.26 2.80 -8.48
N CYS A 12 -2.47 3.54 -9.56
CA CYS A 12 -3.40 3.16 -10.61
C CYS A 12 -2.70 2.15 -11.52
N ASP A 13 -3.42 1.11 -11.94
CA ASP A 13 -2.94 0.16 -12.94
C ASP A 13 -2.99 0.71 -14.37
N GLU A 14 -3.75 1.79 -14.58
CA GLU A 14 -3.91 2.49 -15.86
C GLU A 14 -4.54 1.67 -16.99
N ASN A 15 -4.92 0.41 -16.73
CA ASN A 15 -5.72 -0.38 -17.65
C ASN A 15 -7.16 0.11 -17.57
N ARG A 16 -7.76 0.47 -18.71
CA ARG A 16 -9.04 1.18 -18.78
C ARG A 16 -10.12 0.28 -19.37
N GLU A 17 -11.25 0.24 -18.68
CA GLU A 17 -12.49 -0.38 -19.13
C GLU A 17 -13.58 0.70 -18.97
N GLY A 18 -14.06 1.24 -20.10
CA GLY A 18 -14.92 2.42 -20.11
C GLY A 18 -14.28 3.62 -19.40
N ASP A 19 -14.93 4.15 -18.37
CA ASP A 19 -14.40 5.26 -17.55
C ASP A 19 -13.68 4.83 -16.28
N SER A 20 -13.59 3.53 -16.03
CA SER A 20 -12.96 3.00 -14.81
C SER A 20 -11.61 2.35 -15.10
N CYS A 21 -10.73 2.36 -14.11
CA CYS A 21 -9.53 1.52 -14.13
C CYS A 21 -9.83 0.13 -13.55
N HIS A 22 -9.09 -0.90 -13.97
CA HIS A 22 -9.32 -2.27 -13.47
C HIS A 22 -9.18 -2.39 -11.96
N THR A 23 -8.35 -1.57 -11.31
CA THR A 23 -8.26 -1.59 -9.84
C THR A 23 -9.51 -1.08 -9.16
N CYS A 24 -10.14 -0.01 -9.65
CA CYS A 24 -11.40 0.44 -9.08
C CYS A 24 -12.50 -0.59 -9.29
N ILE A 25 -12.55 -1.20 -10.49
CA ILE A 25 -13.51 -2.27 -10.82
C ILE A 25 -13.32 -3.48 -9.90
N ARG A 26 -12.09 -3.99 -9.76
CA ARG A 26 -11.77 -5.15 -8.90
C ARG A 26 -12.07 -4.91 -7.43
N LEU A 27 -11.90 -3.67 -6.97
CA LEU A 27 -12.20 -3.27 -5.60
C LEU A 27 -13.68 -2.93 -5.40
N SER A 28 -14.49 -2.99 -6.48
CA SER A 28 -15.91 -2.61 -6.50
C SER A 28 -16.19 -1.22 -5.92
N ILE A 29 -15.31 -0.26 -6.21
CA ILE A 29 -15.45 1.13 -5.78
C ILE A 29 -15.67 2.04 -6.98
N GLU A 30 -16.32 3.18 -6.76
CA GLU A 30 -16.56 4.16 -7.81
C GLU A 30 -15.25 4.76 -8.35
N CYS A 31 -15.06 4.68 -9.66
CA CYS A 31 -13.99 5.39 -10.35
C CYS A 31 -14.50 6.73 -10.87
N LEU A 32 -13.99 7.83 -10.36
CA LEU A 32 -14.33 9.18 -10.81
C LEU A 32 -13.73 9.54 -12.19
N GLY A 33 -13.31 8.53 -12.96
CA GLY A 33 -12.80 8.71 -14.30
C GLY A 33 -11.41 9.32 -14.41
N TRP A 34 -11.18 9.77 -15.64
CA TRP A 34 -9.94 10.33 -16.15
C TRP A 34 -10.25 11.73 -16.69
N GLY A 35 -9.30 12.65 -16.63
CA GLY A 35 -9.49 14.01 -17.13
C GLY A 35 -9.15 15.12 -16.13
N PRO A 36 -9.03 16.36 -16.64
CA PRO A 36 -8.64 17.53 -15.87
C PRO A 36 -9.78 18.07 -15.01
N GLU A 37 -11.03 17.90 -15.46
CA GLU A 37 -12.18 18.46 -14.78
C GLU A 37 -12.46 17.70 -13.47
N ARG A 38 -12.40 18.43 -12.36
CA ARG A 38 -12.73 17.93 -11.03
C ARG A 38 -14.18 18.32 -10.73
N PRO A 39 -15.06 17.36 -10.38
CA PRO A 39 -16.37 17.65 -9.79
C PRO A 39 -16.32 18.76 -8.75
N GLY A 40 -17.35 19.62 -8.71
CA GLY A 40 -17.40 20.78 -7.80
C GLY A 40 -17.21 20.43 -6.32
N TRP A 41 -17.79 19.30 -5.88
CA TRP A 41 -17.62 18.79 -4.51
C TRP A 41 -16.17 18.47 -4.15
N MET A 42 -15.31 18.22 -5.15
CA MET A 42 -13.91 17.85 -4.95
C MET A 42 -13.00 19.05 -4.65
N GLN A 43 -13.56 20.27 -4.65
CA GLN A 43 -12.92 21.51 -4.18
C GLN A 43 -13.09 21.67 -2.67
N ASP A 44 -14.17 21.15 -2.11
CA ASP A 44 -14.43 21.16 -0.68
C ASP A 44 -13.63 20.08 0.05
N ARG A 45 -12.87 20.49 1.08
CA ARG A 45 -11.99 19.58 1.82
C ARG A 45 -12.79 18.53 2.60
N ALA A 46 -13.91 18.92 3.21
CA ALA A 46 -14.72 18.01 4.02
C ALA A 46 -15.39 16.94 3.15
N ALA A 47 -15.88 17.31 1.96
CA ALA A 47 -16.43 16.37 0.99
C ALA A 47 -15.38 15.37 0.49
N VAL A 48 -14.15 15.84 0.24
CA VAL A 48 -13.02 14.95 -0.13
C VAL A 48 -12.68 13.97 1.00
N GLU A 49 -12.66 14.44 2.25
CA GLU A 49 -12.40 13.60 3.41
C GLU A 49 -13.52 12.58 3.64
N ALA A 50 -14.78 12.99 3.52
CA ALA A 50 -15.94 12.11 3.60
C ALA A 50 -15.88 11.01 2.54
N TYR A 51 -15.59 11.36 1.28
CA TYR A 51 -15.47 10.37 0.20
C TYR A 51 -14.30 9.40 0.41
N ARG A 52 -13.16 9.89 0.93
CA ARG A 52 -12.03 9.00 1.32
C ARG A 52 -12.42 8.05 2.45
N ALA A 53 -13.15 8.54 3.44
CA ALA A 53 -13.61 7.76 4.58
C ALA A 53 -14.61 6.69 4.14
N ASP A 54 -15.56 7.03 3.26
CA ASP A 54 -16.53 6.10 2.72
C ASP A 54 -15.87 4.94 1.95
N ILE A 55 -14.93 5.25 1.05
CA ILE A 55 -14.16 4.20 0.35
C ILE A 55 -13.40 3.31 1.34
N LYS A 56 -12.80 3.89 2.38
CA LYS A 56 -12.11 3.09 3.42
C LYS A 56 -13.10 2.17 4.14
N ALA A 57 -14.27 2.67 4.51
CA ALA A 57 -15.32 1.88 5.15
C ALA A 57 -15.84 0.77 4.23
N GLN A 58 -16.07 1.06 2.94
CA GLN A 58 -16.49 0.08 1.95
C GLN A 58 -15.48 -1.07 1.82
N LEU A 59 -14.18 -0.74 1.72
CA LEU A 59 -13.14 -1.76 1.61
C LEU A 59 -12.93 -2.54 2.90
N ALA A 60 -13.12 -1.90 4.07
CA ALA A 60 -13.08 -2.58 5.36
C ALA A 60 -14.23 -3.59 5.46
N ARG A 61 -15.46 -3.18 5.12
CA ARG A 61 -16.65 -4.06 5.09
C ARG A 61 -16.47 -5.23 4.12
N ALA A 62 -15.86 -4.99 2.96
CA ALA A 62 -15.57 -6.02 1.96
C ALA A 62 -14.36 -6.92 2.32
N GLY A 63 -13.65 -6.65 3.42
CA GLY A 63 -12.44 -7.40 3.80
C GLY A 63 -11.26 -7.22 2.83
N LEU A 64 -11.26 -6.15 2.03
CA LEU A 64 -10.27 -5.89 0.97
C LEU A 64 -9.08 -5.02 1.43
N ILE A 65 -9.02 -4.66 2.72
CA ILE A 65 -7.90 -3.93 3.32
C ILE A 65 -6.84 -4.94 3.80
N ARG A 66 -5.67 -4.94 3.13
CA ARG A 66 -4.51 -5.71 3.57
C ARG A 66 -3.97 -5.17 4.90
N GLY A 67 -3.68 -6.06 5.85
CA GLY A 67 -2.97 -5.72 7.09
C GLY A 67 -3.81 -5.09 8.20
N GLN A 68 -5.15 -5.01 8.06
CA GLN A 68 -5.96 -4.77 9.26
C GLN A 68 -5.98 -6.04 10.11
N PRO A 69 -5.73 -5.96 11.43
CA PRO A 69 -6.06 -7.05 12.31
C PRO A 69 -7.56 -7.29 12.14
N ARG A 70 -7.96 -8.49 11.68
CA ARG A 70 -9.34 -8.92 11.86
C ARG A 70 -9.55 -8.83 13.36
N SER A 71 -10.38 -7.89 13.80
CA SER A 71 -10.78 -7.83 15.20
C SER A 71 -11.47 -9.15 15.49
N HIS A 72 -10.72 -10.11 16.03
CA HIS A 72 -11.29 -11.25 16.67
C HIS A 72 -11.87 -10.71 17.96
N TYR A 73 -13.09 -10.15 17.88
CA TYR A 73 -13.90 -9.93 19.06
C TYR A 73 -14.28 -11.33 19.55
N PHE A 74 -13.35 -11.95 20.27
CA PHE A 74 -13.65 -13.11 21.08
C PHE A 74 -14.49 -12.57 22.24
N PRO A 75 -15.78 -12.93 22.36
CA PRO A 75 -16.49 -12.65 23.60
C PRO A 75 -15.73 -13.38 24.69
N ASN A 76 -15.23 -12.59 25.65
CA ASN A 76 -14.58 -13.06 26.85
C ASN A 76 -15.56 -13.90 27.67
N SER A 77 -15.66 -15.19 27.38
CA SER A 77 -16.18 -16.19 28.30
C SER A 77 -14.96 -16.77 29.01
N GLY A 78 -14.67 -16.17 30.17
CA GLY A 78 -13.49 -16.51 30.93
C GLY A 78 -13.50 -17.95 31.42
N ASN A 79 -12.34 -18.58 31.32
CA ASN A 79 -11.78 -19.54 32.27
C ASN A 79 -10.56 -20.22 31.63
N ASP A 80 -9.60 -20.54 32.49
CA ASP A 80 -8.42 -21.38 32.24
C ASP A 80 -7.22 -20.74 31.51
N ALA A 81 -6.32 -20.22 32.34
CA ALA A 81 -4.91 -20.18 32.06
C ALA A 81 -4.37 -21.62 31.94
N LEU A 82 -3.84 -22.00 30.77
CA LEU A 82 -2.56 -22.71 30.61
C LEU A 82 -2.34 -23.08 29.13
N SER A 83 -1.10 -22.87 28.68
CA SER A 83 -0.51 -23.28 27.41
C SER A 83 -0.80 -22.37 26.22
N HIS A 84 0.18 -21.52 25.90
CA HIS A 84 0.95 -21.49 24.65
C HIS A 84 1.71 -20.14 24.60
N PRO A 85 3.05 -20.10 24.56
CA PRO A 85 3.75 -18.84 24.36
C PRO A 85 3.46 -18.28 22.96
N PRO A 86 3.35 -16.95 22.78
CA PRO A 86 3.23 -16.37 21.46
C PRO A 86 4.52 -16.65 20.67
N VAL A 87 4.40 -17.34 19.54
CA VAL A 87 5.50 -17.51 18.58
C VAL A 87 5.75 -16.15 17.94
N THR A 88 6.72 -15.41 18.50
CA THR A 88 7.24 -14.18 17.92
C THR A 88 8.02 -14.56 16.65
N ARG A 89 7.40 -14.40 15.47
CA ARG A 89 8.11 -14.56 14.20
C ARG A 89 9.10 -13.39 14.06
N PRO A 90 10.41 -13.62 13.89
CA PRO A 90 11.36 -12.53 13.69
C PRO A 90 11.09 -11.81 12.36
N PRO A 91 11.46 -10.52 12.25
CA PRO A 91 11.36 -9.78 11.00
C PRO A 91 12.23 -10.44 9.91
N PRO A 92 11.86 -10.31 8.62
CA PRO A 92 12.73 -10.79 7.55
C PRO A 92 14.05 -10.03 7.58
N SER A 93 15.16 -10.74 7.74
CA SER A 93 16.51 -10.21 7.61
C SER A 93 16.65 -9.57 6.23
N THR A 94 16.84 -8.26 6.19
CA THR A 94 17.41 -7.59 5.04
C THR A 94 18.91 -7.84 5.07
N ASP A 95 19.35 -8.91 4.41
CA ASP A 95 20.74 -9.03 4.02
C ASP A 95 20.96 -8.03 2.87
N VAL A 96 21.45 -6.84 3.23
CA VAL A 96 22.03 -5.93 2.26
C VAL A 96 23.46 -6.43 2.07
N GLU A 97 23.64 -7.23 1.03
CA GLU A 97 24.94 -7.66 0.53
C GLU A 97 25.80 -6.41 0.29
N LEU A 98 26.78 -6.22 1.17
CA LEU A 98 27.81 -5.19 1.08
C LEU A 98 28.74 -5.58 -0.07
N ALA A 99 28.44 -5.11 -1.28
CA ALA A 99 29.36 -5.20 -2.41
C ALA A 99 30.67 -4.49 -2.02
N LEU A 100 31.70 -5.29 -1.71
CA LEU A 100 33.07 -4.84 -1.64
C LEU A 100 33.52 -4.43 -3.05
N ASP A 101 33.63 -3.13 -3.28
CA ASP A 101 34.36 -2.58 -4.41
C ASP A 101 35.86 -2.94 -4.25
N PRO A 102 36.49 -3.68 -5.19
CA PRO A 102 37.92 -3.93 -5.10
C PRO A 102 38.71 -2.63 -5.38
N PRO A 103 39.82 -2.37 -4.66
CA PRO A 103 40.60 -1.15 -4.89
C PRO A 103 41.23 -1.17 -6.29
N ARG A 104 40.96 -0.10 -7.05
CA ARG A 104 41.66 0.19 -8.33
C ARG A 104 43.17 0.23 -8.07
N LEU A 105 43.88 -0.77 -8.57
CA LEU A 105 45.34 -0.78 -8.63
C LEU A 105 45.81 0.46 -9.39
N LEU A 106 46.49 1.38 -8.72
CA LEU A 106 47.20 2.48 -9.34
C LEU A 106 48.42 1.89 -10.07
N ALA A 107 48.41 1.96 -11.40
CA ALA A 107 49.58 1.63 -12.21
C ALA A 107 50.68 2.66 -11.96
N ILE A 108 51.81 2.18 -11.43
CA ILE A 108 53.05 2.94 -11.26
C ILE A 108 53.74 3.01 -12.63
N PRO A 109 54.06 4.18 -13.19
CA PRO A 109 54.92 4.23 -14.38
C PRO A 109 56.36 3.89 -13.98
N HIS A 110 56.86 2.76 -14.48
CA HIS A 110 58.27 2.41 -14.42
C HIS A 110 59.03 3.27 -15.44
N ARG A 111 59.99 4.04 -14.93
CA ARG A 111 60.97 4.80 -15.71
C ARG A 111 62.21 3.94 -15.92
N SER A 112 62.65 3.76 -17.17
CA SER A 112 64.01 3.37 -17.61
C SER A 112 64.02 3.42 -19.15
N HIS A 113 65.05 3.85 -19.88
CA HIS A 113 66.40 4.37 -19.61
C HIS A 113 66.78 5.21 -20.83
#